data_AF-A0A7X7MLN1-F1
#
_entry.id   AF-A0A7X7MLN1-F1
#
_cell.length_a   1.000
_cell.length_b   1.000
_cell.length_c   1.000
_cell.angle_alpha   90.00
_cell.angle_beta   90.00
_cell.angle_gamma   90.00
#
_symmetry.space_group_name_H-M   'P 1'
#
loop_
_entity.id
_entity.type
_entity.pdbx_description
1 polymer ?
#
loop_
_entity_poly.entity_id
_entity_poly.type
_entity_poly.pdbx_seq_one_letter_code
_entity_poly.pdbx_strand_id
1 'polypeptide(L)'
;MSMVNEIVKEQAKRLGTAFQMLQEVMPAYFFQNLGEHIGTILPFLCNLEKQSGVRRVELNNEIFFIYLLSDENNPTVTSRMMANQHLLSAAIHRSCRPVVVNTEPTTLIIEHYVLISGPAQKCRISLAELQDAYARQYGREQLPAVAELYQRLNGAAIEDLDL
;
A
#
# COMPACT_ATOMS: atom_id res chain seq x y z
N MET A 1 22.60 15.55 19.28
CA MET A 1 21.74 15.12 18.16
C MET A 1 20.29 15.22 18.61
N SER A 2 19.37 15.70 17.77
CA SER A 2 17.95 15.85 18.14
C SER A 2 17.30 14.47 18.31
N MET A 3 16.42 14.31 19.31
CA MET A 3 15.59 13.11 19.55
C MET A 3 14.87 12.62 18.28
N VAL A 4 14.48 13.55 17.40
CA VAL A 4 13.85 13.24 16.12
C VAL A 4 14.80 12.46 15.19
N ASN A 5 16.09 12.82 15.15
CA ASN A 5 17.07 12.12 14.32
C ASN A 5 17.31 10.69 14.80
N GLU A 6 17.26 10.45 16.12
CA GLU A 6 17.41 9.10 16.67
C GLU A 6 16.20 8.23 16.33
N ILE A 7 14.99 8.78 16.44
CA ILE A 7 13.75 8.09 16.05
C ILE A 7 13.79 7.72 14.57
N VAL A 8 14.12 8.68 13.69
CA VAL A 8 14.20 8.42 12.24
C VAL A 8 15.23 7.35 11.91
N LYS A 9 16.41 7.39 12.55
CA LYS A 9 17.47 6.40 12.34
C LYS A 9 17.02 4.99 12.77
N GLU A 10 16.34 4.88 13.89
CA GLU A 10 15.81 3.61 14.38
C GLU A 10 14.71 3.06 13.46
N GLN A 11 13.80 3.91 12.97
CA GLN A 11 12.77 3.48 12.01
C GLN A 11 13.39 3.04 10.68
N ALA A 12 14.36 3.79 10.15
CA ALA A 12 15.06 3.42 8.93
C ALA A 12 15.77 2.06 9.07
N LYS A 13 16.39 1.80 10.23
CA LYS A 13 17.00 0.49 10.52
C LYS A 13 15.97 -0.63 10.50
N ARG A 14 14.80 -0.44 11.13
CA ARG A 14 13.72 -1.44 11.16
C ARG A 14 13.18 -1.76 9.76
N LEU A 15 12.98 -0.73 8.95
CA LEU A 15 12.56 -0.89 7.55
C LEU A 15 13.62 -1.65 6.74
N GLY A 16 14.90 -1.34 6.95
CA GLY A 16 16.02 -2.07 6.34
C GLY A 16 16.05 -3.55 6.71
N THR A 17 15.88 -3.88 7.99
CA THR A 17 15.79 -5.27 8.46
C THR A 17 14.57 -6.00 7.88
N ALA A 18 13.40 -5.34 7.84
CA ALA A 18 12.21 -5.93 7.24
C ALA A 18 12.40 -6.21 5.74
N PHE A 19 13.06 -5.30 5.02
CA PHE A 19 13.36 -5.49 3.61
C PHE A 19 14.35 -6.64 3.37
N GLN A 20 15.41 -6.74 4.18
CA GLN A 20 16.34 -7.87 4.11
C GLN A 20 15.63 -9.20 4.37
N MET A 21 14.76 -9.26 5.38
CA MET A 21 13.95 -10.45 5.66
C MET A 21 13.10 -10.84 4.45
N LEU A 22 12.42 -9.89 3.80
CA LEU A 22 11.68 -10.19 2.57
C LEU A 22 12.57 -10.77 1.47
N GLN A 23 13.76 -10.20 1.25
CA GLN A 23 14.69 -10.69 0.23
C GLN A 23 15.14 -12.12 0.50
N GLU A 24 15.28 -12.50 1.76
CA GLU A 24 15.69 -13.84 2.16
C GLU A 24 14.57 -14.88 2.02
N VAL A 25 13.33 -14.50 2.32
CA VAL A 25 12.22 -15.46 2.44
C VAL A 25 11.24 -15.45 1.28
N MET A 26 11.15 -14.36 0.50
CA MET A 26 10.21 -14.26 -0.60
C MET A 26 10.78 -14.82 -1.90
N PRO A 27 9.93 -15.42 -2.75
CA PRO A 27 10.37 -15.86 -4.08
C PRO A 27 10.69 -14.68 -5.00
N ALA A 28 11.58 -14.87 -5.98
CA ALA A 28 12.04 -13.79 -6.86
C ALA A 28 10.91 -13.05 -7.61
N TYR A 29 9.84 -13.76 -8.00
CA TYR A 29 8.69 -13.16 -8.68
C TYR A 29 7.94 -12.14 -7.80
N PHE A 30 8.06 -12.22 -6.48
CA PHE A 30 7.42 -11.30 -5.55
C PHE A 30 7.85 -9.86 -5.83
N PHE A 31 9.15 -9.62 -5.96
CA PHE A 31 9.69 -8.27 -6.21
C PHE A 31 9.42 -7.77 -7.62
N GLN A 32 9.17 -8.67 -8.58
CA GLN A 32 8.75 -8.30 -9.93
C GLN A 32 7.29 -7.81 -9.93
N ASN A 33 6.43 -8.45 -9.15
CA ASN A 33 5.00 -8.13 -9.11
C ASN A 33 4.66 -6.98 -8.16
N LEU A 34 5.40 -6.84 -7.04
CA LEU A 34 5.11 -5.88 -5.97
C LEU A 34 6.18 -4.80 -5.80
N GLY A 35 7.16 -4.70 -6.72
CA GLY A 35 8.31 -3.80 -6.59
C GLY A 35 7.94 -2.35 -6.23
N GLU A 36 6.93 -1.80 -6.88
CA GLU A 36 6.44 -0.42 -6.66
C GLU A 36 5.70 -0.26 -5.32
N HIS A 37 5.13 -1.34 -4.79
CA HIS A 37 4.34 -1.35 -3.56
C HIS A 37 5.15 -1.75 -2.31
N ILE A 38 6.41 -2.16 -2.47
CA ILE A 38 7.27 -2.57 -1.35
C ILE A 38 7.34 -1.48 -0.26
N GLY A 39 7.49 -0.21 -0.66
CA GLY A 39 7.52 0.91 0.27
C GLY A 39 6.26 1.03 1.14
N THR A 40 5.10 0.66 0.58
CA THR A 40 3.80 0.68 1.27
C THR A 40 3.69 -0.43 2.30
N ILE A 41 4.17 -1.64 1.98
CA ILE A 41 4.00 -2.80 2.86
C ILE A 41 5.09 -2.92 3.93
N LEU A 42 6.28 -2.35 3.70
CA LEU A 42 7.43 -2.47 4.61
C LEU A 42 7.15 -2.09 6.07
N PRO A 43 6.48 -0.96 6.37
CA PRO A 43 6.17 -0.60 7.75
C PRO A 43 5.32 -1.66 8.48
N PHE A 44 4.49 -2.39 7.73
CA PHE A 44 3.62 -3.44 8.26
C PHE A 44 4.32 -4.77 8.43
N LEU A 45 5.56 -4.90 7.98
CA LEU A 45 6.41 -6.05 8.28
C LEU A 45 7.23 -5.82 9.56
N CYS A 46 7.40 -4.55 9.97
CA CYS A 46 8.02 -4.25 11.24
C CYS A 46 7.18 -4.78 12.40
N ASN A 47 7.82 -5.47 13.34
CA ASN A 47 7.17 -6.06 14.51
C ASN A 47 6.16 -7.18 14.20
N LEU A 48 6.30 -7.92 13.10
CA LEU A 48 5.48 -9.12 12.83
C LEU A 48 5.46 -10.09 14.02
N GLU A 49 6.56 -10.15 14.77
CA GLU A 49 6.73 -10.98 15.95
C GLU A 49 5.96 -10.55 17.19
N LYS A 50 5.48 -9.29 17.23
CA LYS A 50 4.86 -8.69 18.43
C LYS A 50 3.34 -8.64 18.39
N GLN A 51 2.75 -8.83 17.20
CA GLN A 51 1.31 -8.73 17.02
C GLN A 51 0.84 -9.85 16.11
N SER A 52 0.08 -10.79 16.68
CA SER A 52 -0.67 -11.78 15.92
C SER A 52 -1.86 -11.14 15.20
N GLY A 53 -2.27 -11.72 14.07
CA GLY A 53 -3.43 -11.27 13.31
C GLY A 53 -3.10 -10.90 11.86
N VAL A 54 -4.15 -10.53 11.13
CA VAL A 54 -4.06 -10.04 9.76
C VAL A 54 -3.90 -8.53 9.75
N ARG A 55 -2.80 -8.03 9.18
CA ARG A 55 -2.61 -6.59 8.92
C ARG A 55 -3.22 -6.25 7.57
N ARG A 56 -4.16 -5.32 7.55
CA ARG A 56 -4.83 -4.82 6.35
C ARG A 56 -4.32 -3.42 6.03
N VAL A 57 -3.94 -3.19 4.78
CA VAL A 57 -3.52 -1.88 4.26
C VAL A 57 -4.39 -1.58 3.06
N GLU A 58 -4.92 -0.37 2.97
CA GLU A 58 -5.71 0.09 1.83
C GLU A 58 -5.05 1.33 1.23
N LEU A 59 -4.80 1.31 -0.07
CA LEU A 59 -4.21 2.43 -0.80
C LEU A 59 -4.69 2.41 -2.25
N ASN A 60 -5.28 3.50 -2.74
CA ASN A 60 -5.62 3.68 -4.16
C ASN A 60 -6.32 2.48 -4.82
N ASN A 61 -7.46 2.04 -4.27
CA ASN A 61 -8.21 0.88 -4.73
C ASN A 61 -7.45 -0.45 -4.65
N GLU A 62 -6.35 -0.49 -3.91
CA GLU A 62 -5.63 -1.72 -3.62
C GLU A 62 -5.75 -2.05 -2.13
N ILE A 63 -5.81 -3.34 -1.83
CA ILE A 63 -5.81 -3.87 -0.48
C ILE A 63 -4.68 -4.87 -0.34
N PHE A 64 -3.87 -4.70 0.69
CA PHE A 64 -2.85 -5.64 1.08
C PHE A 64 -3.24 -6.33 2.38
N PHE A 65 -3.09 -7.65 2.44
CA PHE A 65 -3.10 -8.40 3.68
C PHE A 65 -1.73 -8.97 3.96
N ILE A 66 -1.20 -8.74 5.16
CA ILE A 66 0.12 -9.19 5.58
C ILE A 66 -0.03 -9.93 6.89
N TYR A 67 0.34 -11.21 6.91
CA TYR A 67 0.17 -12.05 8.09
C TYR A 67 1.07 -13.28 8.09
N LEU A 68 1.26 -13.84 9.28
CA LEU A 68 1.87 -15.14 9.49
C LEU A 68 0.77 -16.20 9.44
N LEU A 69 0.95 -17.22 8.60
CA LEU A 69 -0.04 -18.27 8.40
C LEU A 69 -0.29 -19.05 9.70
N SER A 70 -1.54 -19.08 10.13
CA SER A 70 -2.01 -19.90 11.25
C SER A 70 -3.44 -20.38 11.01
N ASP A 71 -3.97 -21.21 11.90
CA ASP A 71 -5.37 -21.66 11.83
C ASP A 71 -6.37 -20.48 11.84
N GLU A 72 -6.00 -19.40 12.54
CA GLU A 72 -6.82 -18.18 12.67
C GLU A 72 -6.50 -17.14 11.59
N ASN A 73 -5.28 -17.14 11.02
CA ASN A 73 -4.83 -16.18 10.02
C ASN A 73 -4.47 -16.91 8.72
N ASN A 74 -5.44 -17.03 7.81
CA ASN A 74 -5.27 -17.78 6.57
C ASN A 74 -6.08 -17.17 5.41
N PRO A 75 -5.83 -17.60 4.16
CA PRO A 75 -6.49 -17.03 2.97
C PRO A 75 -8.01 -17.14 2.97
N THR A 76 -8.59 -18.11 3.71
CA THR A 76 -10.05 -18.24 3.81
C THR A 76 -10.64 -17.08 4.61
N VAL A 77 -9.93 -16.65 5.67
CA VAL A 77 -10.35 -15.54 6.51
C VAL A 77 -10.26 -14.23 5.74
N THR A 78 -9.15 -13.97 5.06
CA THR A 78 -8.96 -12.75 4.25
C THR A 78 -9.89 -12.72 3.04
N SER A 79 -10.12 -13.85 2.38
CA SER A 79 -11.11 -13.95 1.29
C SER A 79 -12.52 -13.58 1.74
N ARG A 80 -12.95 -14.00 2.94
CA ARG A 80 -14.23 -13.57 3.51
C ARG A 80 -14.29 -12.06 3.77
N MET A 81 -13.16 -11.45 4.17
CA MET A 81 -13.07 -9.98 4.32
C MET A 81 -13.22 -9.22 2.99
N MET A 82 -13.07 -9.93 1.85
CA MET A 82 -13.20 -9.38 0.50
C MET A 82 -14.52 -9.74 -0.19
N ALA A 83 -15.44 -10.48 0.46
CA ALA A 83 -16.62 -11.07 -0.17
C ALA A 83 -17.56 -10.07 -0.89
N ASN A 84 -17.57 -8.80 -0.47
CA ASN A 84 -18.42 -7.76 -1.05
C ASN A 84 -17.65 -6.75 -1.90
N GLN A 85 -16.39 -7.03 -2.23
CA GLN A 85 -15.55 -6.14 -3.01
C GLN A 85 -15.56 -6.55 -4.48
N HIS A 86 -15.56 -5.57 -5.37
CA HIS A 86 -15.41 -5.82 -6.80
C HIS A 86 -13.92 -5.89 -7.12
N LEU A 87 -13.41 -7.10 -7.35
CA LEU A 87 -11.97 -7.34 -7.57
C LEU A 87 -11.63 -7.25 -9.06
N LEU A 88 -10.61 -6.48 -9.40
CA LEU A 88 -9.94 -6.51 -10.69
C LEU A 88 -8.91 -7.66 -10.72
N SER A 89 -8.13 -7.81 -9.66
CA SER A 89 -7.15 -8.88 -9.52
C SER A 89 -6.89 -9.26 -8.08
N ALA A 90 -6.35 -10.46 -7.87
CA ALA A 90 -5.90 -10.96 -6.59
C ALA A 90 -4.62 -11.78 -6.77
N ALA A 91 -3.59 -11.49 -5.99
CA ALA A 91 -2.34 -12.22 -5.95
C ALA A 91 -2.01 -12.60 -4.51
N ILE A 92 -1.63 -13.86 -4.29
CA ILE A 92 -1.22 -14.36 -2.97
C ILE A 92 0.24 -14.77 -3.06
N HIS A 93 1.08 -14.08 -2.32
CA HIS A 93 2.51 -14.33 -2.25
C HIS A 93 2.83 -15.06 -0.96
N ARG A 94 3.36 -16.27 -1.09
CA ARG A 94 3.84 -17.06 0.04
C ARG A 94 5.35 -17.02 0.10
N SER A 95 5.91 -16.90 1.30
CA SER A 95 7.34 -17.05 1.50
C SER A 95 7.79 -18.46 1.08
N CYS A 96 8.92 -18.56 0.38
CA CYS A 96 9.55 -19.82 -0.01
C CYS A 96 10.45 -20.38 1.10
N ARG A 97 10.80 -19.54 2.08
CA ARG A 97 11.48 -19.94 3.32
C ARG A 97 10.63 -19.52 4.52
N PRO A 98 10.71 -20.25 5.65
CA PRO A 98 10.01 -19.86 6.86
C PRO A 98 10.62 -18.58 7.45
N VAL A 99 9.77 -17.72 7.99
CA VAL A 99 10.16 -16.62 8.88
C VAL A 99 10.17 -17.17 10.30
N VAL A 100 11.24 -16.95 11.05
CA VAL A 100 11.33 -17.39 12.44
C VAL A 100 10.79 -16.30 13.35
N VAL A 101 9.70 -16.58 14.05
CA VAL A 101 9.07 -15.67 15.00
C VAL A 101 8.95 -16.38 16.34
N ASN A 102 9.51 -15.79 17.41
CA ASN A 102 9.51 -16.38 18.76
C ASN A 102 9.98 -17.85 18.77
N THR A 103 11.00 -18.17 17.98
CA THR A 103 11.59 -19.51 17.77
C THR A 103 10.74 -20.53 17.00
N GLU A 104 9.56 -20.14 16.52
CA GLU A 104 8.72 -20.99 15.67
C GLU A 104 8.85 -20.58 14.19
N PRO A 105 9.09 -21.53 13.28
CA PRO A 105 9.09 -21.26 11.85
C PRO A 105 7.66 -21.11 11.35
N THR A 106 7.35 -20.00 10.69
CA THR A 106 6.03 -19.73 10.13
C THR A 106 6.13 -19.21 8.70
N THR A 107 5.07 -19.43 7.91
CA THR A 107 4.99 -18.92 6.54
C THR A 107 4.46 -17.49 6.57
N LEU A 108 5.18 -16.56 5.94
CA LEU A 108 4.68 -15.21 5.69
C LEU A 108 3.80 -15.24 4.45
N ILE A 109 2.61 -14.64 4.56
CA ILE A 109 1.68 -14.43 3.47
C ILE A 109 1.50 -12.93 3.26
N ILE A 110 1.62 -12.53 2.00
CA ILE A 110 1.30 -11.19 1.53
C ILE A 110 0.30 -11.35 0.40
N GLU A 111 -0.92 -10.90 0.62
CA GLU A 111 -1.97 -10.88 -0.40
C GLU A 111 -2.11 -9.46 -0.92
N HIS A 112 -2.28 -9.33 -2.22
CA HIS A 112 -2.50 -8.08 -2.92
C HIS A 112 -3.77 -8.21 -3.75
N TYR A 113 -4.73 -7.34 -3.46
CA TYR A 113 -6.00 -7.24 -4.17
C TYR A 113 -6.07 -5.90 -4.83
N VAL A 114 -6.39 -5.88 -6.12
CA VAL A 114 -6.73 -4.65 -6.83
C VAL A 114 -8.25 -4.66 -7.00
N LEU A 115 -8.91 -3.62 -6.53
CA LEU A 115 -10.33 -3.42 -6.69
C LEU A 115 -10.59 -2.79 -8.06
N ILE A 116 -11.74 -3.13 -8.64
CA ILE A 116 -12.27 -2.40 -9.78
C ILE A 116 -12.56 -0.99 -9.29
N SER A 117 -11.78 -0.03 -9.77
CA SER A 117 -12.18 1.37 -9.74
C SER A 117 -13.52 1.47 -10.45
N GLY A 118 -14.58 1.83 -9.73
CA GLY A 118 -15.76 2.40 -10.37
C GLY A 118 -15.33 3.57 -11.26
N PRO A 119 -16.16 4.03 -12.23
CA PRO A 119 -15.82 5.20 -13.04
C PRO A 119 -15.33 6.30 -12.11
N ALA A 120 -14.13 6.84 -12.40
CA ALA A 120 -13.46 7.82 -11.55
C ALA A 120 -14.50 8.81 -11.04
N GLN A 121 -14.66 8.89 -9.71
CA GLN A 121 -15.63 9.80 -9.14
C GLN A 121 -15.21 11.19 -9.59
N LYS A 122 -15.89 11.76 -10.59
CA LYS A 122 -15.63 13.13 -11.03
C LYS A 122 -15.65 13.98 -9.77
N CYS A 123 -14.55 14.66 -9.50
CA CYS A 123 -14.47 15.58 -8.38
C CYS A 123 -15.70 16.50 -8.48
N ARG A 124 -16.52 16.53 -7.43
CA ARG A 124 -17.76 17.34 -7.42
C ARG A 124 -17.47 18.84 -7.47
N ILE A 125 -16.20 19.22 -7.28
CA ILE A 125 -15.67 20.57 -7.31
C ILE A 125 -14.88 20.70 -8.61
N SER A 126 -15.20 21.70 -9.42
CA SER A 126 -14.46 22.04 -10.63
C SER A 126 -13.07 22.61 -10.29
N LEU A 127 -12.12 22.53 -11.23
CA LEU A 127 -10.80 23.15 -11.06
C LEU A 127 -10.91 24.65 -10.75
N ALA A 128 -11.85 25.35 -11.40
CA ALA A 128 -12.09 26.76 -11.20
C ALA A 128 -12.54 27.07 -9.75
N GLU A 129 -13.46 26.28 -9.20
CA GLU A 129 -13.91 26.44 -7.81
C GLU A 129 -12.78 26.18 -6.80
N LEU A 130 -11.93 25.19 -7.06
CA LEU A 130 -10.78 24.90 -6.21
C LEU A 130 -9.72 26.01 -6.28
N GLN A 131 -9.41 26.50 -7.48
CA GLN A 131 -8.45 27.59 -7.68
C GLN A 131 -8.94 28.90 -7.07
N ASP A 132 -10.24 29.21 -7.17
CA ASP A 132 -10.84 30.38 -6.54
C ASP A 132 -10.80 30.30 -5.01
N ALA A 133 -11.12 29.14 -4.44
CA ALA A 133 -11.02 28.93 -3.00
C ALA A 133 -9.57 29.06 -2.51
N TYR A 134 -8.63 28.45 -3.22
CA TYR A 134 -7.20 28.52 -2.89
C TYR A 134 -6.65 29.95 -3.01
N ALA A 135 -6.99 30.66 -4.08
CA ALA A 135 -6.56 32.04 -4.31
C ALA A 135 -7.04 33.00 -3.22
N ARG A 136 -8.26 32.80 -2.71
CA ARG A 136 -8.81 33.60 -1.59
C ARG A 136 -8.05 33.41 -0.29
N GLN A 137 -7.48 32.23 -0.07
CA GLN A 137 -6.87 31.87 1.22
C GLN A 137 -5.34 31.99 1.22
N TYR A 138 -4.69 31.72 0.08
CA TYR A 138 -3.23 31.59 -0.02
C TYR A 138 -2.61 32.39 -1.18
N GLY A 139 -3.41 33.13 -1.95
CA GLY A 139 -2.92 33.88 -3.12
C GLY A 139 -2.79 33.04 -4.39
N ARG A 140 -2.39 33.68 -5.50
CA ARG A 140 -2.46 33.09 -6.86
C ARG A 140 -1.17 32.41 -7.34
N GLU A 141 -0.10 32.44 -6.55
CA GLU A 141 1.23 32.01 -6.99
C GLU A 141 1.32 30.50 -7.26
N GLN A 142 0.52 29.68 -6.56
CA GLN A 142 0.55 28.21 -6.69
C GLN A 142 -0.60 27.61 -7.50
N LEU A 143 -1.41 28.43 -8.18
CA LEU A 143 -2.51 27.94 -9.02
C LEU A 143 -2.10 26.91 -10.10
N PRO A 144 -0.90 27.00 -10.72
CA PRO A 144 -0.41 25.96 -11.63
C PRO A 144 -0.19 24.61 -10.93
N ALA A 145 0.37 24.60 -9.72
CA ALA A 145 0.57 23.38 -8.94
C ALA A 145 -0.77 22.78 -8.47
N VAL A 146 -1.75 23.63 -8.13
CA VAL A 146 -3.12 23.20 -7.82
C VAL A 146 -3.78 22.55 -9.05
N ALA A 147 -3.56 23.08 -10.25
CA ALA A 147 -4.08 22.50 -11.48
C ALA A 147 -3.47 21.12 -11.78
N GLU A 148 -2.16 20.98 -11.61
CA GLU A 148 -1.45 19.71 -11.78
C GLU A 148 -1.96 18.65 -10.78
N LEU A 149 -2.09 19.03 -9.50
CA LEU A 149 -2.65 18.14 -8.46
C LEU A 149 -4.09 17.74 -8.78
N TYR A 150 -4.92 18.68 -9.22
CA TYR A 150 -6.30 18.41 -9.59
C TYR A 150 -6.41 17.43 -10.77
N GLN A 151 -5.57 17.58 -11.80
CA GLN A 151 -5.53 16.67 -12.95
C GLN A 151 -5.09 15.26 -12.54
N ARG A 152 -4.07 15.15 -11.69
CA ARG A 152 -3.61 13.87 -11.14
C ARG A 152 -4.69 13.16 -10.31
N LEU A 153 -5.47 13.93 -9.54
CA LEU A 153 -6.55 13.40 -8.71
C LEU A 153 -7.80 13.00 -9.51
N ASN A 154 -8.09 13.66 -10.63
CA ASN A 154 -9.27 13.41 -11.46
C ASN A 154 -9.08 12.41 -12.60
N GLY A 155 -7.89 11.86 -12.79
CA GLY A 155 -7.63 10.80 -13.78
C GLY A 155 -7.85 11.19 -15.25
N ALA A 156 -8.20 12.44 -15.55
CA ALA A 156 -8.55 12.92 -16.89
C ALA A 156 -7.34 13.13 -17.83
N ALA A 157 -6.15 12.65 -17.46
CA ALA A 157 -4.96 12.70 -18.31
C ALA A 157 -4.72 11.41 -19.10
N ILE A 158 -5.63 10.43 -19.03
CA ILE A 158 -5.68 9.31 -19.95
C ILE A 158 -7.01 9.43 -20.70
N GLU A 159 -7.11 10.43 -21.59
CA GLU A 159 -7.94 10.25 -22.76
C GLU A 159 -7.26 9.15 -23.57
N ASP A 160 -7.99 8.06 -23.84
CA ASP A 160 -7.55 7.02 -24.76
C ASP A 160 -6.98 7.68 -26.02
N LEU A 161 -5.76 7.31 -26.40
CA LEU A 161 -5.28 7.59 -27.75
C LEU A 161 -6.23 6.85 -28.69
N ASP A 162 -7.17 7.59 -29.29
CA ASP A 162 -8.07 7.09 -30.34
C ASP A 162 -7.24 6.32 -31.39
N LEU A 163 -7.61 5.05 -31.59
CA LEU A 163 -7.13 4.19 -32.69
C LEU A 163 -7.84 4.55 -34.00
#